data_AF-A0A397C0K3-F1
#
_entry.id   AF-A0A397C0K3-F1
#
_cell.length_a   1.000
_cell.length_b   1.000
_cell.length_c   1.000
_cell.angle_alpha   90.00
_cell.angle_beta   90.00
_cell.angle_gamma   90.00
#
_symmetry.space_group_name_H-M   'P 1'
#
loop_
_entity.id
_entity.type
_entity.pdbx_description
1 polymer ?
#
loop_
_entity_poly.entity_id
_entity_poly.type
_entity_poly.pdbx_seq_one_letter_code
_entity_poly.pdbx_strand_id
1 'polypeptide(L)'
;MHPDDWLKLKINRKMDAADLLDQYTDAIYAATYTAEEVAALKARKKLNETVMLCRTILQDESWEHDATVNELDVYLTYASALESLTRRYEAIDVLVRGLDVMDDHPMLQLALARLQFKAGLYDDALETCLLVTQAYPHDTRCSADSAADAYHLAGWVKIHGDDHTNAYALWSRGALAIPSSSVLARQHRKRQCWDNDAPDDFLLPRGLVHLH
;
A
#
# COMPACT_ATOMS: atom_id res chain seq x y z
N MET A 1 14.94 -48.44 -7.94
CA MET A 1 15.54 -47.10 -7.82
C MET A 1 16.66 -47.21 -6.80
N HIS A 2 17.92 -47.15 -7.25
CA HIS A 2 19.08 -47.53 -6.42
C HIS A 2 19.43 -46.37 -5.46
N PRO A 3 19.89 -46.64 -4.23
CA PRO A 3 20.37 -45.62 -3.29
C PRO A 3 21.57 -44.79 -3.79
N ASP A 4 22.13 -45.08 -4.96
CA ASP A 4 23.19 -44.27 -5.56
C ASP A 4 22.67 -43.25 -6.59
N ASP A 5 21.42 -43.41 -7.03
CA ASP A 5 20.80 -42.51 -8.01
C ASP A 5 20.42 -41.17 -7.38
N TRP A 6 20.07 -41.14 -6.08
CA TRP A 6 19.78 -39.88 -5.36
C TRP A 6 21.05 -39.07 -5.08
N LEU A 7 22.18 -39.73 -4.82
CA LEU A 7 23.49 -39.10 -4.61
C LEU A 7 24.03 -38.51 -5.92
N LYS A 8 23.86 -39.20 -7.05
CA LYS A 8 24.25 -38.69 -8.38
C LYS A 8 23.42 -37.48 -8.81
N LEU A 9 22.12 -37.45 -8.48
CA LEU A 9 21.27 -36.26 -8.71
C LEU A 9 21.66 -35.07 -7.82
N LYS A 10 22.17 -35.31 -6.61
CA LYS A 10 22.64 -34.24 -5.70
C LYS A 10 24.01 -33.68 -6.08
N ILE A 11 24.88 -34.50 -6.66
CA ILE A 11 26.25 -34.14 -7.07
C ILE A 11 26.28 -33.45 -8.45
N ASN A 12 25.26 -33.63 -9.29
CA ASN A 12 25.27 -33.14 -10.68
C ASN A 12 24.46 -31.85 -10.91
N ARG A 13 24.10 -31.10 -9.85
CA ARG A 13 23.71 -29.71 -10.02
C ARG A 13 25.00 -28.93 -10.27
N LYS A 14 25.43 -28.84 -11.52
CA LYS A 14 26.48 -27.90 -11.94
C LYS A 14 26.03 -26.52 -11.48
N MET A 15 26.69 -26.02 -10.44
CA MET A 15 26.51 -24.65 -9.97
C MET A 15 26.80 -23.75 -11.16
N ASP A 16 25.80 -23.01 -11.62
CA ASP A 16 25.99 -22.17 -12.79
C ASP A 16 26.87 -20.95 -12.42
N ALA A 17 27.30 -20.20 -13.43
CA ALA A 17 28.19 -19.05 -13.21
C ALA A 17 27.52 -17.97 -12.33
N ALA A 18 26.19 -17.87 -12.32
CA ALA A 18 25.45 -16.95 -11.48
C ALA A 18 25.39 -17.44 -10.03
N ASP A 19 25.17 -18.75 -9.81
CA ASP A 19 25.21 -19.38 -8.49
C ASP A 19 26.60 -19.22 -7.83
N LEU A 20 27.67 -19.36 -8.63
CA LEU A 20 29.05 -19.16 -8.16
C LEU A 20 29.34 -17.69 -7.83
N LEU A 21 28.86 -16.77 -8.66
CA LEU A 21 29.01 -15.34 -8.43
C LEU A 21 28.27 -14.91 -7.16
N ASP A 22 27.03 -15.37 -6.97
CA ASP A 22 26.21 -15.06 -5.80
C ASP A 22 26.87 -15.58 -4.52
N GLN A 23 27.38 -16.82 -4.52
CA GLN A 23 28.14 -17.37 -3.37
C GLN A 23 29.41 -16.58 -3.07
N TYR A 24 30.12 -16.11 -4.09
CA TYR A 24 31.31 -15.30 -3.91
C TYR A 24 30.98 -13.92 -3.31
N THR A 25 29.92 -13.26 -3.78
CA THR A 25 29.41 -12.03 -3.15
C THR A 25 28.96 -12.25 -1.72
N ASP A 26 28.31 -13.38 -1.43
CA ASP A 26 27.88 -13.73 -0.07
C ASP A 26 29.06 -13.92 0.88
N ALA A 27 30.13 -14.57 0.41
CA ALA A 27 31.37 -14.73 1.19
C ALA A 27 32.06 -13.40 1.46
N ILE A 28 32.10 -12.49 0.48
CA ILE A 28 32.63 -11.13 0.66
C ILE A 28 31.78 -10.34 1.66
N TYR A 29 30.45 -10.43 1.54
CA TYR A 29 29.55 -9.72 2.43
C TYR A 29 29.64 -10.24 3.87
N ALA A 30 29.68 -11.55 4.08
CA ALA A 30 29.81 -12.15 5.40
C ALA A 30 31.16 -11.84 6.08
N ALA A 31 32.21 -11.55 5.30
CA ALA A 31 33.52 -11.15 5.83
C ALA A 31 33.57 -9.68 6.28
N THR A 32 32.64 -8.84 5.82
CA THR A 32 32.72 -7.38 5.95
C THR A 32 31.53 -6.76 6.70
N TYR A 33 30.38 -7.45 6.70
CA TYR A 33 29.11 -6.95 7.23
C TYR A 33 28.46 -7.95 8.18
N THR A 34 27.59 -7.45 9.04
CA THR A 34 26.70 -8.27 9.87
C THR A 34 25.63 -8.95 9.01
N ALA A 35 25.07 -10.06 9.49
CA ALA A 35 24.03 -10.79 8.76
C ALA A 35 22.80 -9.92 8.42
N GLU A 36 22.45 -8.96 9.29
CA GLU A 36 21.36 -8.01 9.07
C GLU A 36 21.67 -7.04 7.92
N GLU A 37 22.88 -6.49 7.89
CA GLU A 37 23.34 -5.62 6.80
C GLU A 37 23.40 -6.36 5.47
N VAL A 38 23.84 -7.62 5.45
CA VAL A 38 23.81 -8.46 4.23
C VAL A 38 22.37 -8.66 3.76
N ALA A 39 21.43 -8.94 4.66
CA ALA A 39 20.01 -9.09 4.30
C ALA A 39 19.44 -7.79 3.73
N ALA A 40 19.76 -6.63 4.31
CA ALA A 40 19.35 -5.33 3.81
C ALA A 40 19.93 -5.02 2.43
N LEU A 41 21.21 -5.34 2.19
CA LEU A 41 21.87 -5.17 0.88
C LEU A 41 21.21 -6.05 -0.19
N LYS A 42 20.93 -7.32 0.12
CA LYS A 42 20.24 -8.24 -0.79
C LYS A 42 18.82 -7.78 -1.10
N ALA A 43 18.08 -7.32 -0.09
CA ALA A 43 16.74 -6.76 -0.27
C ALA A 43 16.79 -5.52 -1.19
N ARG A 44 17.76 -4.62 -0.97
CA ARG A 44 17.96 -3.44 -1.83
C ARG A 44 18.35 -3.83 -3.26
N LYS A 45 19.22 -4.83 -3.47
CA LYS A 45 19.58 -5.35 -4.80
C LYS A 45 18.33 -5.85 -5.53
N LYS A 46 17.54 -6.72 -4.88
CA LYS A 46 16.29 -7.26 -5.43
C LYS A 46 15.30 -6.16 -5.82
N LEU A 47 15.14 -5.13 -4.97
CA LEU A 47 14.26 -4.00 -5.28
C LEU A 47 14.73 -3.21 -6.51
N ASN A 48 16.05 -3.02 -6.69
CA ASN A 48 16.58 -2.37 -7.90
C ASN A 48 16.38 -3.22 -9.16
N GLU A 49 16.53 -4.54 -9.05
CA GLU A 49 16.21 -5.47 -10.14
C GLU A 49 14.72 -5.42 -10.50
N THR A 50 13.82 -5.38 -9.52
CA THR A 50 12.38 -5.18 -9.74
C THR A 50 12.10 -3.87 -10.46
N VAL A 51 12.72 -2.77 -10.04
CA VAL A 51 12.59 -1.47 -10.71
C VAL A 51 13.03 -1.55 -12.18
N MET A 52 14.17 -2.19 -12.45
CA MET A 52 14.67 -2.35 -13.82
C MET A 52 13.71 -3.22 -14.65
N LEU A 53 13.23 -4.33 -14.11
CA LEU A 53 12.29 -5.22 -14.78
C LEU A 53 10.98 -4.50 -15.12
N CYS A 54 10.35 -3.83 -14.14
CA CYS A 54 9.11 -3.08 -14.38
C CYS A 54 9.32 -2.00 -15.45
N ARG A 55 10.46 -1.30 -15.45
CA ARG A 55 10.78 -0.31 -16.47
C ARG A 55 10.89 -0.93 -17.87
N THR A 56 11.54 -2.07 -18.00
CA THR A 56 11.62 -2.79 -19.28
C THR A 56 10.25 -3.25 -19.75
N ILE A 57 9.45 -3.84 -18.86
CA ILE A 57 8.08 -4.28 -19.19
C ILE A 57 7.21 -3.11 -19.69
N LEU A 58 7.31 -1.95 -19.05
CA LEU A 58 6.60 -0.74 -19.48
C LEU A 58 7.11 -0.20 -20.82
N GLN A 59 8.41 -0.28 -21.07
CA GLN A 59 9.00 0.20 -22.33
C GLN A 59 8.65 -0.71 -23.51
N ASP A 60 8.60 -2.02 -23.28
CA ASP A 60 8.31 -3.02 -24.30
C ASP A 60 6.80 -3.29 -24.44
N GLU A 61 5.97 -2.67 -23.59
CA GLU A 61 4.52 -2.87 -23.51
C GLU A 61 4.16 -4.37 -23.47
N SER A 62 4.84 -5.12 -22.58
CA SER A 62 4.83 -6.59 -22.65
C SER A 62 3.45 -7.23 -22.52
N TRP A 63 2.49 -6.53 -21.90
CA TRP A 63 1.09 -6.97 -21.80
C TRP A 63 0.37 -7.09 -23.14
N GLU A 64 0.84 -6.43 -24.21
CA GLU A 64 0.26 -6.58 -25.54
C GLU A 64 0.49 -7.97 -26.16
N HIS A 65 1.54 -8.66 -25.72
CA HIS A 65 1.98 -9.93 -26.32
C HIS A 65 2.21 -11.06 -25.31
N ASP A 66 2.17 -10.78 -24.01
CA ASP A 66 2.21 -11.78 -22.93
C ASP A 66 1.00 -11.61 -22.00
N ALA A 67 0.04 -12.52 -22.11
CA ALA A 67 -1.19 -12.52 -21.30
C ALA A 67 -0.94 -12.76 -19.79
N THR A 68 0.27 -13.14 -19.38
CA THR A 68 0.63 -13.30 -17.97
C THR A 68 1.01 -11.98 -17.32
N VAL A 69 1.25 -10.93 -18.11
CA VAL A 69 1.62 -9.60 -17.65
C VAL A 69 0.37 -8.74 -17.55
N ASN A 70 0.09 -8.24 -16.34
CA ASN A 70 -0.98 -7.28 -16.10
C ASN A 70 -0.38 -5.87 -15.94
N GLU A 71 -0.77 -4.94 -16.81
CA GLU A 71 -0.24 -3.57 -16.83
C GLU A 71 -0.43 -2.83 -15.49
N LEU A 72 -1.61 -2.94 -14.87
CA LEU A 72 -1.91 -2.33 -13.57
C LEU A 72 -0.95 -2.83 -12.49
N ASP A 73 -0.73 -4.15 -12.44
CA ASP A 73 0.18 -4.76 -11.47
C ASP A 73 1.63 -4.31 -11.69
N VAL A 74 2.04 -4.06 -12.93
CA VAL A 74 3.38 -3.52 -13.24
C VAL A 74 3.55 -2.13 -12.66
N TYR A 75 2.60 -1.20 -12.89
CA TYR A 75 2.66 0.15 -12.32
C TYR A 75 2.67 0.14 -10.78
N LEU A 76 1.78 -0.64 -10.16
CA LEU A 76 1.70 -0.76 -8.70
C LEU A 76 2.98 -1.36 -8.10
N THR A 77 3.52 -2.42 -8.73
CA THR A 77 4.76 -3.06 -8.30
C THR A 77 5.94 -2.10 -8.44
N TYR A 78 5.99 -1.35 -9.54
CA TYR A 78 7.05 -0.38 -9.79
C TYR A 78 7.05 0.73 -8.73
N ALA A 79 5.91 1.36 -8.50
CA ALA A 79 5.77 2.40 -7.48
C ALA A 79 6.10 1.89 -6.07
N SER A 80 5.65 0.67 -5.73
CA SER A 80 5.95 0.04 -4.43
C SER A 80 7.44 -0.24 -4.24
N ALA A 81 8.14 -0.71 -5.29
CA ALA A 81 9.58 -0.96 -5.24
C ALA A 81 10.38 0.34 -5.06
N LEU A 82 9.98 1.41 -5.77
CA LEU A 82 10.57 2.75 -5.62
C LEU A 82 10.36 3.34 -4.22
N GLU A 83 9.15 3.26 -3.67
CA GLU A 83 8.88 3.71 -2.29
C GLU A 83 9.70 2.93 -1.27
N SER A 84 9.86 1.62 -1.46
CA SER A 84 10.70 0.76 -0.60
C SER A 84 12.18 1.11 -0.68
N LEU A 85 12.62 1.73 -1.78
CA LEU A 85 13.95 2.31 -1.96
C LEU A 85 14.03 3.77 -1.51
N THR A 86 13.01 4.29 -0.83
CA THR A 86 12.86 5.70 -0.40
C THR A 86 12.83 6.71 -1.55
N ARG A 87 12.57 6.27 -2.78
CA ARG A 87 12.46 7.08 -4.00
C ARG A 87 11.01 7.52 -4.22
N ARG A 88 10.42 8.16 -3.22
CA ARG A 88 8.98 8.46 -3.15
C ARG A 88 8.47 9.32 -4.31
N TYR A 89 9.17 10.40 -4.65
CA TYR A 89 8.74 11.30 -5.72
C TYR A 89 8.78 10.61 -7.09
N GLU A 90 9.77 9.75 -7.33
CA GLU A 90 9.78 8.92 -8.55
C GLU A 90 8.62 7.92 -8.58
N ALA A 91 8.24 7.36 -7.43
CA ALA A 91 7.07 6.50 -7.33
C ALA A 91 5.77 7.27 -7.64
N ILE A 92 5.67 8.52 -7.19
CA ILE A 92 4.56 9.43 -7.54
C ILE A 92 4.53 9.66 -9.06
N ASP A 93 5.66 10.01 -9.67
CA ASP A 93 5.73 10.25 -11.13
C ASP A 93 5.36 9.01 -11.96
N VAL A 94 5.70 7.81 -11.48
CA VAL A 94 5.27 6.55 -12.11
C VAL A 94 3.75 6.39 -12.05
N LEU A 95 3.12 6.67 -10.90
CA LEU A 95 1.67 6.53 -10.76
C LEU A 95 0.90 7.60 -11.55
N VAL A 96 1.39 8.84 -11.59
CA VAL A 96 0.79 9.91 -12.42
C VAL A 96 0.77 9.49 -13.88
N ARG A 97 1.90 9.00 -14.42
CA ARG A 97 1.94 8.48 -15.80
C ARG A 97 1.02 7.27 -16.01
N GLY A 98 0.92 6.38 -15.02
CA GLY A 98 -0.01 5.24 -15.10
C GLY A 98 -1.46 5.69 -15.15
N LEU A 99 -1.83 6.77 -14.47
CA LEU A 99 -3.18 7.33 -14.52
C LEU A 99 -3.52 7.94 -15.88
N ASP A 100 -2.55 8.62 -16.51
CA ASP A 100 -2.71 9.18 -17.86
C ASP A 100 -2.97 8.09 -18.91
N VAL A 101 -2.38 6.90 -18.74
CA VAL A 101 -2.51 5.77 -19.68
C VAL A 101 -3.72 4.89 -19.37
N MET A 102 -4.08 4.73 -18.09
CA MET A 102 -5.12 3.78 -17.65
C MET A 102 -6.47 4.43 -17.31
N ASP A 103 -6.76 5.60 -17.88
CA ASP A 103 -8.02 6.34 -17.71
C ASP A 103 -8.43 6.45 -16.24
N ASP A 104 -7.57 7.09 -15.44
CA ASP A 104 -7.84 7.40 -14.04
C ASP A 104 -8.15 6.18 -13.17
N HIS A 105 -7.45 5.07 -13.40
CA HIS A 105 -7.72 3.81 -12.71
C HIS A 105 -7.76 3.95 -11.17
N PRO A 106 -8.88 3.61 -10.48
CA PRO A 106 -9.07 3.88 -9.05
C PRO A 106 -7.99 3.31 -8.12
N MET A 107 -7.44 2.13 -8.45
CA MET A 107 -6.35 1.54 -7.66
C MET A 107 -5.04 2.34 -7.76
N LEU A 108 -4.72 2.90 -8.94
CA LEU A 108 -3.56 3.76 -9.11
C LEU A 108 -3.77 5.09 -8.38
N GLN A 109 -4.97 5.67 -8.45
CA GLN A 109 -5.33 6.89 -7.72
C GLN A 109 -5.19 6.68 -6.20
N LEU A 110 -5.69 5.57 -5.66
CA LEU A 110 -5.53 5.26 -4.24
C LEU A 110 -4.06 5.09 -3.84
N ALA A 111 -3.25 4.41 -4.67
CA ALA A 111 -1.82 4.28 -4.43
C ALA A 111 -1.11 5.65 -4.45
N LEU A 112 -1.49 6.52 -5.38
CA LEU A 112 -0.96 7.87 -5.53
C LEU A 112 -1.29 8.72 -4.29
N ALA A 113 -2.56 8.72 -3.87
CA ALA A 113 -3.01 9.44 -2.69
C ALA A 113 -2.25 9.03 -1.42
N ARG A 114 -1.96 7.72 -1.27
CA ARG A 114 -1.14 7.22 -0.14
C ARG A 114 0.28 7.77 -0.17
N LEU A 115 0.90 7.86 -1.34
CA LEU A 115 2.26 8.40 -1.47
C LEU A 115 2.29 9.92 -1.30
N GLN A 116 1.32 10.65 -1.86
CA GLN A 116 1.16 12.09 -1.66
C GLN A 116 1.00 12.43 -0.18
N PHE A 117 0.14 11.69 0.54
CA PHE A 117 -0.03 11.85 1.98
C PHE A 117 1.29 11.65 2.74
N LYS A 118 2.04 10.58 2.42
CA LYS A 118 3.38 10.31 3.01
C LYS A 118 4.42 11.37 2.65
N ALA A 119 4.26 12.04 1.50
CA ALA A 119 5.12 13.14 1.07
C ALA A 119 4.74 14.49 1.71
N GLY A 120 3.63 14.56 2.45
CA GLY A 120 3.10 15.80 3.03
C GLY A 120 2.31 16.66 2.02
N LEU A 121 2.02 16.12 0.84
CA LEU A 121 1.20 16.76 -0.20
C LEU A 121 -0.28 16.53 0.12
N TYR A 122 -0.76 17.14 1.20
CA TYR A 122 -2.08 16.85 1.77
C TYR A 122 -3.22 17.27 0.85
N ASP A 123 -3.14 18.42 0.19
CA ASP A 123 -4.20 18.89 -0.70
C ASP A 123 -4.36 17.95 -1.90
N ASP A 124 -3.26 17.58 -2.57
CA ASP A 124 -3.25 16.63 -3.68
C ASP A 124 -3.75 15.24 -3.23
N ALA A 125 -3.34 14.78 -2.04
CA ALA A 125 -3.78 13.51 -1.49
C ALA A 125 -5.29 13.51 -1.23
N LEU A 126 -5.85 14.61 -0.72
CA LEU A 126 -7.29 14.75 -0.49
C LEU A 126 -8.04 14.72 -1.82
N GLU A 127 -7.62 15.53 -2.79
CA GLU A 127 -8.24 15.57 -4.11
C GLU A 127 -8.27 14.18 -4.75
N THR A 128 -7.12 13.51 -4.76
CA THR A 128 -6.99 12.16 -5.32
C THR A 128 -7.85 11.13 -4.58
N CYS A 129 -7.94 11.19 -3.24
CA CYS A 129 -8.88 10.34 -2.49
C CYS A 129 -10.33 10.60 -2.89
N LEU A 130 -10.71 11.87 -3.07
CA LEU A 130 -12.08 12.23 -3.42
C LEU A 130 -12.46 11.70 -4.81
N LEU A 131 -11.54 11.70 -5.78
CA LEU A 131 -11.76 11.08 -7.09
C LEU A 131 -12.11 9.59 -6.96
N VAL A 132 -11.36 8.83 -6.16
CA VAL A 132 -11.66 7.40 -5.89
C VAL A 132 -13.03 7.23 -5.24
N THR A 133 -13.38 8.08 -4.27
CA THR A 133 -14.70 8.00 -3.60
C THR A 133 -15.86 8.37 -4.52
N GLN A 134 -15.64 9.22 -5.53
CA GLN A 134 -16.65 9.61 -6.52
C GLN A 134 -16.81 8.55 -7.60
N ALA A 135 -15.73 7.84 -7.94
CA ALA A 135 -15.78 6.72 -8.87
C ALA A 135 -16.67 5.59 -8.32
N TYR A 136 -16.69 5.36 -7.00
CA TYR A 136 -17.58 4.39 -6.38
C TYR A 136 -19.01 4.93 -6.20
N PRO A 137 -20.09 4.16 -6.51
CA PRO A 137 -20.11 2.77 -6.96
C PRO A 137 -20.21 2.61 -8.49
N HIS A 138 -19.95 3.66 -9.26
CA HIS A 138 -20.25 3.72 -10.69
C HIS A 138 -19.16 3.09 -11.58
N ASP A 139 -17.90 3.18 -11.17
CA ASP A 139 -16.78 2.52 -11.82
C ASP A 139 -16.62 1.09 -11.27
N THR A 140 -16.83 0.10 -12.13
CA THR A 140 -16.72 -1.33 -11.78
C THR A 140 -15.30 -1.75 -11.40
N ARG A 141 -14.29 -0.95 -11.75
CA ARG A 141 -12.88 -1.15 -11.36
C ARG A 141 -12.63 -0.70 -9.92
N CYS A 142 -13.52 0.13 -9.36
CA CYS A 142 -13.41 0.60 -7.97
C CYS A 142 -14.11 -0.38 -7.01
N SER A 143 -13.32 -1.15 -6.27
CA SER A 143 -13.86 -2.01 -5.22
C SER A 143 -14.37 -1.20 -4.02
N ALA A 144 -15.30 -1.80 -3.26
CA ALA A 144 -15.75 -1.24 -1.99
C ALA A 144 -14.59 -1.06 -0.99
N ASP A 145 -13.61 -1.95 -0.99
CA ASP A 145 -12.43 -1.85 -0.11
C ASP A 145 -11.54 -0.66 -0.51
N SER A 146 -11.29 -0.47 -1.81
CA SER A 146 -10.52 0.67 -2.33
C SER A 146 -11.20 2.00 -2.00
N ALA A 147 -12.52 2.07 -2.20
CA ALA A 147 -13.30 3.25 -1.84
C ALA A 147 -13.32 3.49 -0.32
N ALA A 148 -13.39 2.43 0.49
CA ALA A 148 -13.36 2.55 1.94
C ALA A 148 -12.01 3.07 2.45
N ASP A 149 -10.91 2.58 1.87
CA ASP A 149 -9.57 3.07 2.15
C ASP A 149 -9.40 4.53 1.73
N ALA A 150 -9.95 4.94 0.59
CA ALA A 150 -9.94 6.34 0.14
C ALA A 150 -10.71 7.26 1.11
N TYR A 151 -11.92 6.88 1.54
CA TYR A 151 -12.66 7.62 2.57
C TYR A 151 -11.88 7.72 3.88
N HIS A 152 -11.27 6.61 4.29
CA HIS A 152 -10.51 6.57 5.53
C HIS A 152 -9.29 7.50 5.47
N LEU A 153 -8.52 7.43 4.38
CA LEU A 153 -7.34 8.29 4.16
C LEU A 153 -7.73 9.77 4.02
N ALA A 154 -8.77 10.11 3.27
CA ALA A 154 -9.25 11.48 3.12
C ALA A 154 -9.58 12.13 4.48
N GLY A 155 -10.19 11.37 5.39
CA GLY A 155 -10.43 11.87 6.75
C GLY A 155 -9.13 12.11 7.53
N TRP A 156 -8.12 11.24 7.41
CA TRP A 156 -6.81 11.48 8.02
C TRP A 156 -6.12 12.72 7.46
N VAL A 157 -6.23 12.96 6.15
CA VAL A 157 -5.73 14.19 5.53
C VAL A 157 -6.37 15.43 6.20
N LYS A 158 -7.68 15.39 6.46
CA LYS A 158 -8.38 16.47 7.18
C LYS A 158 -7.91 16.63 8.63
N ILE A 159 -7.65 15.54 9.35
CA ILE A 159 -7.07 15.60 10.70
C ILE A 159 -5.70 16.29 10.68
N HIS A 160 -4.85 16.03 9.68
CA HIS A 160 -3.56 16.71 9.54
C HIS A 160 -3.68 18.22 9.35
N GLY A 161 -4.80 18.70 8.79
CA GLY A 161 -5.14 20.12 8.68
C GLY A 161 -5.96 20.68 9.86
N ASP A 162 -6.04 19.97 10.98
CA ASP A 162 -6.87 20.32 12.16
C ASP A 162 -8.38 20.45 11.87
N ASP A 163 -8.84 19.91 10.75
CA ASP A 163 -10.23 19.95 10.30
C ASP A 163 -10.97 18.65 10.71
N HIS A 164 -11.10 18.47 12.02
CA HIS A 164 -11.72 17.28 12.59
C HIS A 164 -13.18 17.11 12.14
N THR A 165 -13.92 18.21 12.02
CA THR A 165 -15.32 18.20 11.60
C THR A 165 -15.49 17.57 10.21
N ASN A 166 -14.70 18.01 9.22
CA ASN A 166 -14.79 17.43 7.88
C ASN A 166 -14.17 16.03 7.80
N ALA A 167 -13.19 15.70 8.65
CA ALA A 167 -12.69 14.32 8.76
C ALA A 167 -13.81 13.34 9.12
N TYR A 168 -14.58 13.64 10.18
CA TYR A 168 -15.71 12.81 10.60
C TYR A 168 -16.88 12.85 9.62
N ALA A 169 -17.08 13.95 8.89
CA ALA A 169 -18.04 14.00 7.81
C ALA A 169 -17.68 13.03 6.68
N LEU A 170 -16.42 12.98 6.26
CA LEU A 170 -15.93 12.05 5.24
C LEU A 170 -16.11 10.59 5.68
N TRP A 171 -15.67 10.25 6.90
CA TRP A 171 -15.83 8.90 7.42
C TRP A 171 -17.29 8.49 7.58
N SER A 172 -18.18 9.41 7.95
CA SER A 172 -19.62 9.13 8.04
C SER A 172 -20.24 8.89 6.67
N ARG A 173 -19.90 9.72 5.67
CA ARG A 173 -20.32 9.49 4.28
C ARG A 173 -19.85 8.13 3.77
N GLY A 174 -18.59 7.78 4.04
CA GLY A 174 -18.04 6.48 3.67
C GLY A 174 -18.74 5.31 4.37
N ALA A 175 -19.05 5.43 5.66
CA ALA A 175 -19.76 4.37 6.41
C ALA A 175 -21.19 4.12 5.87
N LEU A 176 -21.87 5.18 5.41
CA LEU A 176 -23.17 5.07 4.76
C LEU A 176 -23.07 4.46 3.35
N ALA A 177 -22.06 4.88 2.58
CA ALA A 177 -21.82 4.37 1.23
C ALA A 177 -21.35 2.90 1.22
N ILE A 178 -20.59 2.49 2.25
CA ILE A 178 -19.96 1.16 2.36
C ILE A 178 -20.23 0.58 3.76
N PRO A 179 -21.46 0.11 4.04
CA PRO A 179 -21.85 -0.36 5.37
C PRO A 179 -21.06 -1.59 5.88
N SER A 180 -20.43 -2.34 4.97
CA SER A 180 -19.58 -3.48 5.29
C SER A 180 -18.23 -3.09 5.91
N SER A 181 -17.79 -1.83 5.77
CA SER A 181 -16.49 -1.38 6.27
C SER A 181 -16.50 -1.15 7.79
N SER A 182 -15.91 -2.10 8.53
CA SER A 182 -15.77 -2.00 9.98
C SER A 182 -14.90 -0.81 10.43
N VAL A 183 -13.92 -0.41 9.61
CA VAL A 183 -13.02 0.73 9.86
C VAL A 183 -13.79 2.04 9.81
N LEU A 184 -14.60 2.25 8.77
CA LEU A 184 -15.42 3.46 8.63
C LEU A 184 -16.54 3.49 9.67
N ALA A 185 -17.19 2.36 9.94
CA ALA A 185 -18.21 2.24 10.98
C ALA A 185 -17.66 2.63 12.38
N ARG A 186 -16.41 2.28 12.68
CA ARG A 186 -15.74 2.70 13.92
C ARG A 186 -15.56 4.21 13.98
N GLN A 187 -15.10 4.84 12.90
CA GLN A 187 -14.91 6.30 12.88
C GLN A 187 -16.24 7.06 12.91
N HIS A 188 -17.26 6.57 12.20
CA HIS A 188 -18.62 7.14 12.24
C HIS A 188 -19.21 7.17 13.66
N ARG A 189 -19.05 6.08 14.43
CA ARG A 189 -19.51 6.01 15.82
C ARG A 189 -18.84 7.02 16.74
N LYS A 190 -17.56 7.33 16.52
CA LYS A 190 -16.86 8.35 17.33
C LYS A 190 -17.51 9.73 17.20
N ARG A 191 -17.96 10.10 15.99
CA ARG A 191 -18.69 11.34 15.77
C ARG A 191 -20.00 11.38 16.56
N GLN A 192 -20.75 10.28 16.57
CA GLN A 192 -22.00 10.17 17.33
C GLN A 192 -21.79 10.37 18.84
N CYS A 193 -20.63 9.99 19.38
CA CYS A 193 -20.28 10.27 20.78
C CYS A 193 -20.02 11.76 21.07
N TRP A 194 -19.73 12.58 20.05
CA TRP A 194 -19.56 14.02 20.18
C TRP A 194 -20.84 14.80 19.85
N ASP A 195 -21.67 14.25 18.94
CA ASP A 195 -22.96 14.84 18.56
C ASP A 195 -24.06 14.53 19.60
N ASN A 196 -23.90 13.47 20.40
CA ASN A 196 -24.79 13.18 21.52
C ASN A 196 -24.41 14.06 22.73
N ASP A 197 -25.06 15.22 22.85
CA ASP A 197 -25.20 15.99 24.10
C ASP A 197 -26.07 15.22 25.12
N ALA A 198 -25.74 13.95 25.39
CA ALA A 198 -26.31 13.29 26.56
C ALA A 198 -25.68 13.97 27.78
N PRO A 199 -26.47 14.57 28.69
CA PRO A 199 -25.91 15.06 29.95
C PRO A 199 -25.20 13.88 30.62
N ASP A 200 -24.02 14.16 31.20
CA ASP A 200 -23.16 13.25 31.97
C ASP A 200 -23.87 12.67 33.22
N ASP A 201 -25.00 11.98 33.05
CA ASP A 201 -25.88 11.56 34.15
C ASP A 201 -25.95 10.04 34.35
N PHE A 202 -25.06 9.26 33.70
CA PHE A 202 -25.09 7.80 33.82
C PHE A 202 -23.73 7.12 34.02
N LEU A 203 -22.74 7.81 34.60
CA LEU A 203 -21.50 7.18 35.07
C LEU A 203 -21.27 7.35 36.58
N LEU A 204 -22.31 7.12 37.39
CA LEU A 204 -22.07 6.58 38.72
C LEU A 204 -21.96 5.05 38.61
N PRO A 205 -20.79 4.44 38.86
CA PRO A 205 -20.72 3.00 39.05
C PRO A 205 -21.69 2.60 40.15
N ARG A 206 -22.54 1.59 39.90
CA ARG A 206 -23.34 0.96 40.96
C ARG A 206 -22.37 0.41 42.01
N GLY A 207 -22.16 1.15 43.10
CA GLY A 207 -21.28 0.69 44.18
C GLY A 207 -20.72 1.72 45.16
N LEU A 208 -20.86 3.04 44.93
CA LEU A 208 -20.47 4.02 45.95
C LEU A 208 -21.67 4.42 46.80
N VAL A 209 -21.79 3.72 47.93
CA VAL A 209 -22.72 4.02 49.02
C VAL A 209 -22.35 5.38 49.60
N HIS A 210 -23.30 6.33 49.63
CA HIS A 210 -23.18 7.52 50.45
C HIS A 210 -23.14 7.09 51.92
N LEU A 211 -21.99 7.25 52.57
CA LEU A 211 -21.90 7.27 54.02
C LEU A 211 -22.18 8.69 54.49
N HIS A 212 -23.18 8.81 55.35
CA HIS A 212 -23.59 10.03 56.05
C HIS A 212 -22.47 10.63 56.90
#